data_AF-A0A383DUG0-F1
#
_entry.id   AF-A0A383DUG0-F1
#
_cell.length_a   1.000
_cell.length_b   1.000
_cell.length_c   1.000
_cell.angle_alpha   90.00
_cell.angle_beta   90.00
_cell.angle_gamma   90.00
#
_symmetry.space_group_name_H-M   'P 1'
#
loop_
_entity.id
_entity.type
_entity.pdbx_description
1 polymer ?
#
loop_
_entity_poly.entity_id
_entity_poly.type
_entity_poly.pdbx_seq_one_letter_code
_entity_poly.pdbx_strand_id
1 'polypeptide(L)'
;MAAALLASGESQLDGTPDLVDIRTLAKVLAHMGVGVSFEEGSLKLDATKIDQPEAPYELVRTMRASILVLGPLVARYGHARVSLP
;
A
#
# COMPACT_ATOMS: atom_id res chain seq x y z
N MET A 1 1.37 -0.16 7.17
CA MET A 1 1.50 -0.23 5.70
C MET A 1 0.91 0.98 5.00
N ALA A 2 -0.42 1.19 4.95
CA ALA A 2 -1.01 2.32 4.19
C ALA A 2 -0.48 3.72 4.58
N ALA A 3 -0.20 3.96 5.87
CA ALA A 3 0.40 5.21 6.33
C ALA A 3 1.78 5.51 5.72
N ALA A 4 2.52 4.51 5.22
CA ALA A 4 3.81 4.72 4.54
C ALA A 4 3.64 5.57 3.27
N LEU A 5 2.45 5.60 2.67
CA LEU A 5 2.15 6.46 1.51
C LEU A 5 2.24 7.96 1.85
N LEU A 6 2.11 8.35 3.12
CA LEU A 6 2.27 9.74 3.57
C LEU A 6 3.73 10.18 3.57
N ALA A 7 4.67 9.24 3.78
CA ALA A 7 6.09 9.53 3.77
C ALA A 7 6.61 9.51 2.33
N SER A 8 7.24 10.61 1.91
CA SER A 8 7.97 10.65 0.63
C SER A 8 9.37 10.06 0.86
N GLY A 9 9.46 8.73 0.87
CA GLY A 9 10.70 8.01 1.16
C GLY A 9 10.47 6.54 1.53
N GLU A 10 11.49 5.94 2.15
CA GLU A 10 11.45 4.57 2.63
C GLU A 10 10.85 4.47 4.04
N SER A 11 10.03 3.44 4.25
CA SER A 11 9.49 3.04 5.56
C SER A 11 9.80 1.57 5.80
N GLN A 12 10.33 1.24 6.98
CA GLN A 12 10.59 -0.13 7.41
C GLN A 12 9.65 -0.52 8.54
N LEU A 13 9.04 -1.71 8.44
CA LEU A 13 8.13 -2.29 9.40
C LEU A 13 8.69 -3.65 9.85
N ASP A 14 9.30 -3.69 11.02
CA ASP A 14 9.86 -4.91 11.61
C ASP A 14 8.81 -5.70 12.40
N GLY A 15 9.01 -7.02 12.51
CA GLY A 15 8.05 -7.91 13.17
C GLY A 15 6.74 -8.08 12.41
N THR A 16 6.74 -7.82 11.10
CA THR A 16 5.57 -7.96 10.25
C THR A 16 5.31 -9.45 10.00
N PRO A 17 4.13 -9.99 10.39
CA PRO A 17 3.81 -11.40 10.20
C PRO A 17 3.48 -11.70 8.73
N ASP A 18 3.75 -12.93 8.32
CA ASP A 18 3.46 -13.40 6.97
C ASP A 18 2.00 -13.85 6.83
N LEU A 19 1.10 -12.88 6.65
CA LEU A 19 -0.35 -13.12 6.52
C LEU A 19 -0.84 -12.76 5.11
N VAL A 20 -1.94 -13.39 4.69
CA VAL A 20 -2.59 -13.14 3.40
C VAL A 20 -2.93 -11.66 3.22
N ASP A 21 -3.44 -11.00 4.27
CA ASP A 21 -3.79 -9.57 4.23
C ASP A 21 -2.55 -8.68 4.02
N ILE A 22 -1.43 -9.01 4.65
CA ILE A 22 -0.14 -8.30 4.47
C ILE A 22 0.34 -8.44 3.03
N ARG A 23 0.36 -9.66 2.50
CA ARG A 23 0.75 -9.93 1.11
C ARG A 23 -0.18 -9.23 0.11
N THR A 24 -1.48 -9.20 0.39
CA THR A 24 -2.48 -8.55 -0.46
C THR A 24 -2.28 -7.05 -0.48
N LEU A 25 -2.09 -6.42 0.69
CA LEU A 25 -1.83 -4.98 0.77
C LEU A 25 -0.48 -4.62 0.13
N ALA A 26 0.55 -5.45 0.31
CA ALA A 26 1.84 -5.28 -0.37
C ALA A 26 1.68 -5.28 -1.90
N LYS A 27 0.89 -6.19 -2.46
CA LYS A 27 0.59 -6.22 -3.91
C LYS A 27 -0.17 -4.98 -4.38
N VAL A 28 -1.14 -4.50 -3.59
CA VAL A 28 -1.87 -3.25 -3.90
C VAL A 28 -0.89 -2.07 -3.95
N LEU A 29 -0.04 -1.92 -2.94
CA LEU A 29 0.95 -0.85 -2.89
C LEU A 29 1.96 -0.95 -4.05
N ALA A 30 2.44 -2.15 -4.34
CA ALA A 30 3.34 -2.39 -5.48
C ALA A 30 2.70 -2.03 -6.82
N HIS A 31 1.41 -2.33 -7.01
CA HIS A 31 0.68 -1.94 -8.23
C HIS A 31 0.59 -0.42 -8.42
N MET A 32 0.54 0.33 -7.31
CA MET A 32 0.52 1.79 -7.34
C MET A 32 1.92 2.41 -7.63
N GLY A 33 2.96 1.58 -7.70
CA GLY A 33 4.35 2.00 -7.93
C GLY A 33 5.21 2.11 -6.67
N VAL A 34 4.70 1.68 -5.50
CA VAL A 34 5.51 1.63 -4.26
C VAL A 34 6.51 0.49 -4.37
N GLY A 35 7.79 0.73 -4.07
CA GLY A 35 8.77 -0.33 -3.94
C GLY A 35 8.45 -1.20 -2.71
N VAL A 36 8.34 -2.52 -2.85
CA VAL A 36 8.01 -3.41 -1.73
C VAL A 36 8.99 -4.57 -1.66
N SER A 37 9.61 -4.77 -0.49
CA SER A 37 10.42 -5.96 -0.20
C SER A 37 10.06 -6.53 1.16
N PHE A 38 9.94 -7.85 1.26
CA PHE A 38 9.64 -8.54 2.51
C PHE A 38 10.65 -9.66 2.75
N GLU A 39 11.49 -9.48 3.77
CA GLU A 39 12.59 -10.39 4.11
C GLU A 39 12.65 -10.55 5.63
N GLU A 40 12.74 -11.79 6.11
CA GLU A 40 12.96 -12.11 7.53
C GLU A 40 12.00 -11.41 8.52
N GLY A 41 10.75 -11.18 8.12
CA GLY A 41 9.75 -10.48 8.95
C GLY A 41 9.90 -8.95 8.96
N SER A 42 10.79 -8.41 8.14
CA SER A 42 10.92 -6.97 7.88
C SER A 42 10.31 -6.62 6.52
N LEU A 43 9.37 -5.68 6.53
CA LEU A 43 8.73 -5.15 5.34
C LEU A 43 9.25 -3.75 5.06
N LYS A 44 9.91 -3.56 3.91
CA LYS A 44 10.34 -2.24 3.43
C LYS A 44 9.40 -1.75 2.33
N LEU A 45 9.04 -0.48 2.42
CA LEU A 45 8.14 0.22 1.51
C LEU A 45 8.81 1.51 1.06
N ASP A 46 9.08 1.66 -0.24
CA ASP A 46 9.55 2.92 -0.83
C ASP A 46 8.39 3.62 -1.53
N ALA A 47 7.89 4.69 -0.90
CA ALA A 47 6.84 5.54 -1.42
C ALA A 47 7.38 6.89 -1.91
N THR A 48 8.65 6.98 -2.31
CA THR A 48 9.25 8.19 -2.88
C THR A 48 8.45 8.66 -4.10
N LYS A 49 8.07 7.72 -4.98
CA LYS A 49 7.24 7.98 -6.16
C LYS A 49 6.07 6.99 -6.19
N ILE A 50 4.88 7.50 -6.50
CA ILE A 50 3.68 6.67 -6.73
C ILE A 50 3.21 7.05 -8.12
N ASP A 51 3.38 6.14 -9.07
CA ASP A 51 3.11 6.39 -10.49
C ASP A 51 1.61 6.31 -10.82
N GLN A 52 0.88 5.49 -10.06
CA GLN A 52 -0.56 5.27 -10.25
C GLN A 52 -1.26 5.31 -8.90
N PRO A 53 -1.89 6.44 -8.50
CA PRO A 53 -2.65 6.55 -7.25
C PRO A 53 -4.03 5.87 -7.37
N GLU A 54 -4.04 4.65 -7.88
CA GLU A 54 -5.21 3.83 -8.10
C GLU A 54 -5.00 2.40 -7.60
N ALA A 55 -5.89 1.95 -6.73
CA ALA A 55 -5.90 0.58 -6.24
C ALA A 55 -6.76 -0.31 -7.16
N PRO A 56 -6.21 -1.40 -7.73
CA PRO A 56 -6.90 -2.22 -8.72
C PRO A 56 -8.06 -3.01 -8.10
N TYR A 57 -9.20 -3.02 -8.80
CA TYR A 57 -10.46 -3.64 -8.36
C TYR A 57 -10.31 -5.08 -7.87
N GLU A 58 -9.60 -5.91 -8.65
CA GLU A 58 -9.37 -7.33 -8.36
C GLU A 58 -8.71 -7.58 -7.00
N LEU A 59 -7.82 -6.68 -6.56
CA LEU A 59 -7.13 -6.79 -5.27
C LEU A 59 -7.89 -6.13 -4.13
N VAL A 60 -8.72 -5.13 -4.44
CA VAL A 60 -9.51 -4.43 -3.43
C VAL A 60 -10.70 -5.28 -2.96
N ARG A 61 -11.36 -6.02 -3.87
CA ARG A 61 -12.50 -6.87 -3.49
C ARG A 61 -12.14 -8.02 -2.55
N THR A 62 -10.87 -8.44 -2.52
CA THR A 62 -10.43 -9.59 -1.72
C THR A 62 -10.16 -9.24 -0.27
N MET A 63 -9.98 -7.95 0.07
CA MET A 63 -9.66 -7.49 1.42
C MET A 63 -10.34 -6.16 1.75
N ARG A 64 -11.32 -6.17 2.67
CA ARG A 64 -12.06 -4.97 3.11
C ARG A 64 -11.16 -3.82 3.58
N ALA A 65 -10.02 -4.12 4.18
CA ALA A 65 -9.07 -3.13 4.69
C ALA A 65 -8.29 -2.38 3.58
N SER A 66 -8.42 -2.79 2.31
CA SER A 66 -7.76 -2.12 1.18
C SER A 66 -8.22 -0.67 1.00
N ILE A 67 -9.42 -0.31 1.48
CA ILE A 67 -9.92 1.07 1.49
C ILE A 67 -9.02 2.05 2.27
N LEU A 68 -8.18 1.54 3.18
CA LEU A 68 -7.30 2.36 4.01
C LEU A 68 -6.23 3.13 3.21
N VAL A 69 -5.99 2.78 1.94
CA VAL A 69 -5.09 3.55 1.07
C VAL A 69 -5.69 4.89 0.63
N LEU A 70 -7.02 5.04 0.68
CA LEU A 70 -7.72 6.26 0.24
C LEU A 70 -7.28 7.49 1.05
N GLY A 71 -7.24 7.38 2.38
CA GLY A 71 -6.87 8.49 3.26
C GLY A 71 -5.48 9.07 2.95
N PRO A 72 -4.42 8.25 2.97
CA PRO A 72 -3.07 8.69 2.61
C PRO A 72 -2.94 9.24 1.19
N LEU A 73 -3.63 8.65 0.21
CA LEU A 73 -3.61 9.12 -1.17
C LEU A 73 -4.25 10.50 -1.32
N VAL A 74 -5.44 10.71 -0.73
CA VAL A 74 -6.10 12.02 -0.75
C VAL A 74 -5.26 13.07 -0.02
N ALA A 75 -4.66 12.71 1.12
CA ALA A 75 -3.79 13.62 1.86
C ALA A 75 -2.55 14.06 1.07
N ARG A 76 -1.95 13.18 0.26
CA ARG A 76 -0.72 13.46 -0.50
C ARG A 76 -0.96 14.05 -1.89
N TYR A 77 -2.00 13.61 -2.59
CA TYR A 77 -2.26 13.96 -4.00
C TYR A 77 -3.52 14.81 -4.21
N GLY A 78 -4.31 15.06 -3.16
CA GLY A 78 -5.57 15.80 -3.25
C GLY A 78 -6.72 15.03 -3.92
N HIS A 79 -6.43 13.89 -4.54
CA HIS A 79 -7.41 12.98 -5.13
C HIS A 79 -6.92 11.53 -5.01
N ALA A 80 -7.85 10.57 -5.06
CA ALA A 80 -7.56 9.14 -5.08
C ALA A 80 -8.68 8.40 -5.80
N ARG A 81 -8.36 7.28 -6.45
CA ARG A 81 -9.36 6.36 -6.99
C ARG A 81 -9.17 4.99 -6.36
N VAL A 82 -10.21 4.54 -5.65
CA VAL A 82 -10.25 3.20 -5.06
C VAL A 82 -11.54 2.55 -5.50
N SER A 83 -11.42 1.32 -5.98
CA SER A 83 -12.58 0.48 -6.28
C SER A 83 -13.30 0.13 -4.99
N LEU A 84 -14.63 0.13 -4.97
CA LEU A 84 -15.40 -0.36 -3.82
C LEU A 84 -15.66 -1.88 -3.99
N PRO A 85 -15.53 -2.70 -2.93
CA PRO A 85 -15.95 -4.10 -2.93
C PRO A 85 -17.45 -4.27 -3.18
#